data_AF-A0A9Q3H390-F1
#
_entry.id   AF-A0A9Q3H390-F1
#
_cell.length_a   1.000
_cell.length_b   1.000
_cell.length_c   1.000
_cell.angle_alpha   90.00
_cell.angle_beta   90.00
_cell.angle_gamma   90.00
#
_symmetry.space_group_name_H-M   'P 1'
#
loop_
_entity.id
_entity.type
_entity.pdbx_description
1 polymer ?
#
loop_
_entity_poly.entity_id
_entity_poly.type
_entity_poly.pdbx_seq_one_letter_code
_entity_poly.pdbx_strand_id
1 'polypeptide(L)'
;MLGIKIAFSTAYHPQKDVLAERMIQTMKEIIGRFCAYGMEYKDHEVCTHDWVTLLPEVQLAYNTSQHATTGKSLSLVERGWNPLLPVDHLDKNLLNIHPTAKDLY
;
A
#
# COMPACT_ATOMS: atom_id res chain seq x y z
N MET A 1 20.77 10.52 -23.69
CA MET A 1 19.94 11.10 -22.60
C MET A 1 18.47 10.99 -23.01
N LEU A 2 17.60 10.48 -22.13
CA LEU A 2 16.17 10.18 -22.39
C LEU A 2 15.25 11.41 -22.61
N GLY A 3 15.79 12.60 -22.88
CA GLY A 3 14.98 13.82 -23.11
C GLY A 3 14.15 14.30 -21.90
N ILE A 4 14.41 13.77 -20.70
CA ILE A 4 13.64 14.07 -19.49
C ILE A 4 14.05 15.44 -18.93
N LYS A 5 13.07 16.34 -18.74
CA LYS A 5 13.27 17.63 -18.09
C LYS A 5 13.17 17.47 -16.58
N ILE A 6 14.26 17.75 -15.86
CA ILE A 6 14.29 17.73 -14.40
C ILE A 6 13.62 19.01 -13.88
N ALA A 7 12.63 18.88 -13.01
CA ALA A 7 11.99 19.99 -12.31
C ALA A 7 12.34 19.90 -10.83
N PHE A 8 13.11 20.87 -10.32
CA PHE A 8 13.45 20.95 -8.91
C PHE A 8 12.36 21.73 -8.15
N SER A 9 12.00 21.22 -6.99
CA SER A 9 11.20 21.98 -6.02
C SER A 9 12.04 23.15 -5.48
N THR A 10 11.37 24.25 -5.14
CA THR A 10 12.03 25.40 -4.52
C THR A 10 12.43 25.05 -3.09
N ALA A 11 13.63 25.45 -2.65
CA ALA A 11 14.08 25.21 -1.28
C ALA A 11 13.03 25.72 -0.27
N TYR A 12 12.71 24.90 0.73
CA TYR A 12 11.73 25.18 1.79
C TYR A 12 10.29 25.41 1.32
N HIS A 13 9.87 24.81 0.21
CA HIS A 13 8.48 24.91 -0.27
C HIS A 13 7.76 23.55 -0.27
N PRO A 14 7.27 23.09 0.89
CA PRO A 14 6.55 21.81 1.01
C PRO A 14 5.27 21.75 0.17
N GLN A 15 4.76 22.89 -0.29
CA GLN A 15 3.50 23.01 -1.02
C GLN A 15 3.49 22.36 -2.41
N LYS A 16 4.64 22.20 -3.07
CA LYS A 16 4.71 21.57 -4.41
C LYS A 16 4.76 20.05 -4.36
N ASP A 17 5.25 19.47 -3.26
CA ASP A 17 5.49 18.04 -3.12
C ASP A 17 4.46 17.35 -2.20
N VAL A 18 3.43 18.08 -1.74
CA VAL A 18 2.39 17.59 -0.79
C VAL A 18 1.77 16.26 -1.23
N LEU A 19 1.51 16.09 -2.53
CA LEU A 19 0.90 14.84 -3.04
C LEU A 19 1.85 13.65 -2.87
N ALA A 20 3.12 13.84 -3.23
CA ALA A 20 4.14 12.81 -3.05
C ALA A 20 4.39 12.53 -1.57
N GLU A 21 4.47 13.56 -0.74
CA GLU A 21 4.62 13.44 0.71
C GLU A 21 3.46 12.67 1.35
N ARG A 22 2.22 12.96 0.94
CA ARG A 22 1.02 12.26 1.44
C ARG A 22 1.05 10.79 1.07
N MET A 23 1.43 10.47 -0.17
CA MET A 23 1.61 9.10 -0.64
C MET A 23 2.68 8.37 0.17
N ILE A 24 3.84 8.99 0.38
CA ILE A 24 4.94 8.44 1.18
C ILE A 24 4.47 8.15 2.62
N GLN A 25 3.70 9.07 3.21
CA GLN A 25 3.18 8.90 4.56
C GLN A 25 2.22 7.70 4.65
N THR A 26 1.33 7.53 3.68
CA THR A 26 0.43 6.38 3.62
C THR A 26 1.19 5.07 3.46
N MET A 27 2.20 5.01 2.58
CA MET A 27 3.05 3.82 2.43
C MET A 27 3.78 3.46 3.73
N LYS A 28 4.35 4.45 4.42
CA LYS A 28 4.99 4.25 5.73
C LYS A 28 4.03 3.69 6.77
N GLU A 29 2.79 4.18 6.80
CA GLU A 29 1.76 3.70 7.71
C GLU A 29 1.38 2.24 7.43
N ILE A 30 1.22 1.88 6.15
CA ILE A 30 0.93 0.51 5.73
C ILE A 30 2.07 -0.43 6.14
N ILE A 31 3.32 -0.10 5.76
CA ILE A 31 4.51 -0.88 6.12
C ILE A 31 4.64 -0.99 7.64
N GLY A 32 4.47 0.12 8.37
CA GLY A 32 4.56 0.15 9.82
C GLY A 32 3.54 -0.77 10.49
N ARG A 33 2.32 -0.85 9.97
CA ARG A 33 1.30 -1.81 10.45
C ARG A 33 1.73 -3.25 10.19
N PHE A 34 2.11 -3.60 8.97
CA PHE A 34 2.51 -4.97 8.65
C PHE A 34 3.77 -5.42 9.40
N CYS A 35 4.77 -4.56 9.55
CA CYS A 35 5.96 -4.84 10.36
C CYS A 35 5.64 -4.97 11.85
N ALA A 36 4.66 -4.21 12.38
CA ALA A 36 4.23 -4.30 13.78
C ALA A 36 3.36 -5.54 14.08
N TYR A 37 2.59 -6.03 13.11
CA TYR A 37 1.77 -7.24 13.26
C TYR A 37 2.60 -8.55 13.29
N GLY A 38 3.87 -8.50 12.89
CA GLY A 38 4.78 -9.65 12.87
C GLY A 38 5.39 -10.06 14.22
N MET A 39 4.91 -9.53 15.35
CA MET A 39 5.41 -9.85 16.69
C MET A 39 4.87 -11.19 17.20
N GLU A 40 5.18 -12.30 16.52
CA GLU A 40 5.42 -13.55 17.25
C GLU A 40 6.87 -13.53 17.68
N TYR A 41 7.06 -13.49 19.00
CA TYR A 41 8.33 -13.52 19.71
C TYR A 41 9.00 -14.87 19.44
N LYS A 42 9.59 -15.05 18.25
CA LYS A 42 10.51 -16.16 18.02
C LYS A 42 11.76 -15.88 18.83
N ASP A 43 11.90 -16.69 19.87
CA ASP A 43 13.04 -16.81 20.76
C ASP A 43 14.34 -16.35 20.09
N HIS A 44 14.91 -15.27 20.62
CA HIS A 44 16.30 -14.86 20.44
C HIS A 44 16.81 -14.40 19.06
N GLU A 45 15.95 -14.20 18.05
CA GLU A 45 16.34 -13.44 16.84
C GLU A 45 15.29 -12.37 16.53
N VAL A 46 15.75 -11.11 16.46
CA VAL A 46 14.91 -9.94 16.14
C VAL A 46 14.41 -10.07 14.70
N CYS A 47 13.33 -10.83 14.49
CA CYS A 47 12.60 -10.91 13.22
C CYS A 47 11.81 -9.63 13.01
N THR A 48 12.51 -8.52 12.79
CA THR A 48 11.98 -7.39 12.03
C THR A 48 11.61 -7.98 10.67
N HIS A 49 10.32 -8.06 10.33
CA HIS A 49 9.94 -8.45 8.97
C HIS A 49 10.69 -7.54 8.00
N ASP A 50 11.42 -8.13 7.04
CA ASP A 50 12.21 -7.35 6.09
C ASP A 50 11.26 -6.51 5.25
N TRP A 51 11.15 -5.22 5.58
CA TRP A 51 10.27 -4.28 4.92
C TRP A 51 10.53 -4.23 3.41
N VAL A 52 11.74 -4.57 2.95
CA VAL A 52 12.09 -4.65 1.53
C VAL A 52 11.30 -5.75 0.83
N THR A 53 11.14 -6.92 1.46
CA THR A 53 10.33 -8.02 0.91
C THR A 53 8.84 -7.69 0.84
N LEU A 54 8.37 -6.81 1.73
CA LEU A 54 6.98 -6.36 1.80
C LEU A 54 6.66 -5.25 0.79
N LEU A 55 7.65 -4.50 0.29
CA LEU A 55 7.43 -3.38 -0.64
C LEU A 55 6.58 -3.74 -1.87
N PRO A 56 6.82 -4.86 -2.59
CA PRO A 56 6.02 -5.21 -3.76
C PRO A 56 4.55 -5.45 -3.42
N GLU A 57 4.28 -6.09 -2.27
CA GLU A 57 2.92 -6.36 -1.80
C GLU A 57 2.19 -5.08 -1.42
N VAL A 58 2.88 -4.19 -0.69
CA VAL A 58 2.33 -2.87 -0.32
C VAL A 58 2.07 -2.01 -1.53
N GLN A 59 2.97 -2.03 -2.53
CA GLN A 59 2.76 -1.30 -3.77
C GLN A 59 1.54 -1.81 -4.53
N LEU A 60 1.36 -3.14 -4.61
CA LEU A 60 0.19 -3.75 -5.24
C LEU A 60 -1.09 -3.38 -4.49
N ALA A 61 -1.10 -3.51 -3.16
CA ALA A 61 -2.24 -3.17 -2.32
C ALA A 61 -2.60 -1.68 -2.44
N TYR A 62 -1.60 -0.79 -2.46
CA TYR A 62 -1.81 0.64 -2.64
C TYR A 62 -2.40 0.95 -4.02
N ASN A 63 -1.83 0.39 -5.09
CA ASN A 63 -2.29 0.67 -6.46
C ASN A 63 -3.70 0.16 -6.75
N THR A 64 -4.10 -0.95 -6.12
CA THR A 64 -5.41 -1.56 -6.30
C THR A 64 -6.49 -1.04 -5.34
N SER A 65 -6.09 -0.37 -4.26
CA SER A 65 -7.01 0.25 -3.30
C SER A 65 -7.65 1.53 -3.85
N GLN A 66 -8.88 1.82 -3.43
CA GLN A 66 -9.57 3.05 -3.84
C GLN A 66 -9.05 4.26 -3.05
N HIS A 67 -8.68 5.31 -3.76
CA HIS A 67 -8.20 6.55 -3.14
C HIS A 67 -9.36 7.52 -2.91
N ALA A 68 -9.45 8.08 -1.70
CA ALA A 68 -10.52 8.99 -1.30
C ALA A 68 -10.70 10.19 -2.25
N THR A 69 -9.59 10.73 -2.79
CA THR A 69 -9.62 11.88 -3.70
C THR A 69 -10.24 11.56 -5.07
N THR A 70 -10.03 10.34 -5.56
CA THR A 70 -10.40 9.95 -6.94
C THR A 70 -11.59 9.00 -6.99
N GLY A 71 -11.94 8.36 -5.86
CA GLY A 71 -12.97 7.32 -5.77
C GLY A 71 -12.66 6.06 -6.59
N LYS A 72 -11.43 5.93 -7.08
CA LYS A 72 -10.95 4.88 -7.97
C LYS A 72 -9.56 4.42 -7.52
N SER A 73 -9.19 3.21 -7.93
CA SER A 73 -7.85 2.68 -7.73
C SER A 73 -6.84 3.33 -8.67
N LEU A 74 -5.60 3.46 -8.22
CA LEU A 74 -4.52 4.05 -9.03
C LEU A 74 -4.31 3.25 -10.33
N SER A 75 -4.30 1.92 -10.27
CA SER A 75 -4.15 1.08 -11.47
C SER A 75 -5.26 1.30 -12.49
N LEU A 76 -6.49 1.55 -12.03
CA LEU A 76 -7.60 1.87 -12.93
C LEU A 76 -7.42 3.25 -13.58
N VAL A 77 -6.92 4.23 -12.83
CA VAL A 77 -6.71 5.59 -13.34
C VAL A 77 -5.51 5.66 -14.29
N GLU A 78 -4.42 4.98 -13.97
CA GLU A 78 -3.18 5.01 -14.76
C GLU A 78 -3.21 4.09 -15.98
N ARG A 79 -3.74 2.87 -15.82
CA ARG A 79 -3.67 1.81 -16.82
C ARG A 79 -5.02 1.44 -17.42
N GLY A 80 -6.13 1.85 -16.80
CA GLY A 80 -7.48 1.50 -17.22
C GLY A 80 -7.97 0.13 -16.74
N TRP A 81 -7.18 -0.62 -15.98
CA TRP A 81 -7.55 -1.94 -15.45
C TRP A 81 -6.86 -2.21 -14.10
N ASN A 82 -7.47 -3.06 -13.28
CA ASN A 82 -6.89 -3.56 -12.04
C ASN A 82 -6.40 -5.01 -12.24
N PRO A 83 -5.22 -5.37 -11.71
CA PRO A 83 -4.77 -6.75 -11.68
C PRO A 83 -5.68 -7.61 -10.81
N LEU A 84 -5.79 -8.88 -11.15
CA LEU A 84 -6.48 -9.88 -10.32
C LEU A 84 -5.70 -10.06 -9.03
N LEU A 85 -6.38 -9.89 -7.90
CA LEU A 85 -5.82 -10.09 -6.58
C LEU A 85 -6.11 -11.52 -6.10
N PRO A 86 -5.28 -12.08 -5.20
CA PRO A 86 -5.55 -13.39 -4.60
C PRO A 86 -6.96 -13.49 -3.97
N VAL A 87 -7.49 -12.38 -3.45
CA VAL A 87 -8.85 -12.31 -2.90
C VAL A 87 -9.94 -12.49 -3.95
N ASP A 88 -9.69 -12.16 -5.21
CA ASP A 88 -10.65 -12.36 -6.31
C ASP A 88 -10.78 -13.84 -6.68
N HIS A 89 -9.78 -14.65 -6.34
CA HIS A 89 -9.78 -16.10 -6.53
C HIS A 89 -10.38 -16.88 -5.35
N LEU A 90 -10.68 -16.21 -4.24
CA LEU A 90 -11.35 -16.83 -3.11
C LEU A 90 -12.84 -16.95 -3.40
N ASP A 91 -13.38 -18.16 -3.26
CA ASP A 91 -14.83 -18.35 -3.28
C ASP A 91 -15.47 -17.50 -2.17
N LYS A 92 -16.44 -16.66 -2.53
CA LYS A 92 -17.15 -15.77 -1.59
C LYS A 92 -17.82 -16.54 -0.44
N ASN A 93 -18.04 -17.84 -0.63
CA ASN A 93 -18.58 -18.75 0.37
C ASN A 93 -17.55 -19.13 1.46
N LEU A 94 -16.25 -18.95 1.21
CA LEU A 94 -15.15 -19.26 2.14
C LEU A 94 -14.75 -18.09 3.04
N LEU A 95 -15.29 -16.87 2.83
CA LEU A 95 -14.97 -15.70 3.66
C LEU A 95 -15.74 -15.63 4.98
N ASN A 96 -16.76 -16.48 5.18
CA ASN A 96 -17.63 -16.45 6.37
C ASN A 96 -17.07 -17.16 7.61
N ILE A 97 -15.81 -17.59 7.60
CA ILE A 97 -15.30 -18.53 8.60
C ILE A 97 -14.64 -17.81 9.79
N HIS A 98 -14.24 -16.54 9.64
CA HIS A 98 -13.59 -15.82 10.75
C HIS A 98 -14.54 -14.79 11.41
N PRO A 99 -14.92 -14.98 12.69
CA PRO A 99 -15.91 -14.14 13.37
C PRO A 99 -15.51 -12.65 13.44
N THR A 100 -14.21 -12.33 13.43
CA THR A 100 -13.71 -10.94 13.44
C THR A 100 -14.00 -10.16 12.16
N ALA A 101 -14.31 -10.81 11.03
CA ALA A 101 -14.60 -10.13 9.77
C ALA A 101 -16.02 -9.53 9.70
N LYS A 102 -16.90 -9.87 10.65
CA LYS A 102 -18.30 -9.40 10.69
C LYS A 102 -18.47 -7.98 11.24
N ASP A 103 -17.49 -7.48 12.00
CA ASP A 103 -17.62 -6.22 12.75
C ASP A 103 -17.18 -4.97 11.97
N LEU A 104 -16.94 -5.07 10.66
CA LEU A 104 -16.44 -3.96 9.82
C LEU A 104 -17.41 -3.44 8.76
N TYR A 105 -18.72 -3.70 8.89
CA TYR A 105 -19.77 -3.07 8.09
C TYR A 105 -20.83 -2.39 8.96
#